data_AF-C0CPM3-F1
#
_entry.id   AF-C0CPM3-F1
#
_cell.length_a   1.000
_cell.length_b   1.000
_cell.length_c   1.000
_cell.angle_alpha   90.00
_cell.angle_beta   90.00
_cell.angle_gamma   90.00
#
_symmetry.space_group_name_H-M   'P 1'
#
loop_
_entity.id
_entity.type
_entity.pdbx_description
1 polymer ?
#
loop_
_entity_poly.entity_id
_entity_poly.type
_entity_poly.pdbx_seq_one_letter_code
_entity_poly.pdbx_strand_id
1 'polypeptide(L)'
;MGFFSSIFSGNKRQVFTPDFSKSEYDNWLDYLDKGGTSDEWEKLIKANDWKFQTGRNREGNTKGKWNDSAWSDRRHKAITDKYFSQMHSIEEEWSITYNLNDFSGKCAQKLERECIENIKLYKEMAKIEQLYNETPPPNAPAFKRLAMLYEKQNNFEEAVSVCCDALRAGAWGDNMRSRLARMIKKTGRAPTDEEMKLMNNE
;
A
#
# COMPACT_ATOMS: atom_id res chain seq x y z
N MET A 1 13.82 52.90 -1.01
CA MET A 1 13.98 51.65 -1.78
C MET A 1 14.78 50.70 -0.90
N GLY A 2 14.13 49.76 -0.21
CA GLY A 2 14.05 48.34 -0.62
C GLY A 2 15.19 47.59 0.09
N PHE A 3 15.08 46.40 0.68
CA PHE A 3 14.04 45.39 0.83
C PHE A 3 14.35 44.63 2.14
N PHE A 4 13.32 44.07 2.77
CA PHE A 4 13.42 43.08 3.84
C PHE A 4 14.31 41.89 3.42
N SER A 5 15.20 41.42 4.30
CA SER A 5 15.38 39.98 4.55
C SER A 5 16.44 39.70 5.62
N SER A 6 16.02 39.34 6.84
CA SER A 6 16.78 38.42 7.68
C SER A 6 15.88 37.94 8.83
N ILE A 7 14.82 37.20 8.46
CA ILE A 7 14.25 36.20 9.36
C ILE A 7 14.38 34.88 8.63
N PHE A 8 15.52 34.23 8.83
CA PHE A 8 15.57 32.77 8.78
C PHE A 8 16.25 32.32 10.07
N SER A 9 15.48 32.37 11.16
CA SER A 9 15.59 31.37 12.22
C SER A 9 15.17 30.02 11.62
N GLY A 10 16.05 29.43 10.80
CA GLY A 10 15.86 28.13 10.21
C GLY A 10 16.45 27.08 11.14
N ASN A 11 15.59 26.25 11.72
CA ASN A 11 15.91 25.06 12.49
C ASN A 11 17.24 24.43 12.07
N LYS A 12 18.17 24.25 13.03
CA LYS A 12 19.27 23.31 12.89
C LYS A 12 18.66 21.91 12.70
N ARG A 13 18.34 21.53 11.47
CA ARG A 13 18.05 20.15 11.12
C ARG A 13 19.30 19.36 11.54
N GLN A 14 19.15 18.45 12.49
CA GLN A 14 20.24 17.57 12.90
C GLN A 14 20.81 16.93 11.64
N VAL A 15 22.10 17.13 11.40
CA VAL A 15 22.81 16.47 10.31
C VAL A 15 22.75 14.98 10.63
N PHE A 16 22.04 14.21 9.81
CA PHE A 16 21.95 12.77 9.99
C PHE A 16 23.33 12.15 9.75
N THR A 17 23.84 11.44 10.76
CA THR A 17 25.10 10.70 10.65
C THR A 17 24.78 9.24 10.36
N PRO A 18 25.12 8.72 9.16
CA PRO A 18 24.95 7.31 8.84
C PRO A 18 25.92 6.43 9.63
N ASP A 19 25.44 5.27 10.04
CA ASP A 19 26.21 4.15 10.56
C ASP A 19 26.63 3.24 9.40
N PHE A 20 27.87 3.39 8.94
CA PHE A 20 28.45 2.59 7.85
C PHE A 20 28.70 1.12 8.20
N SER A 21 28.49 0.71 9.46
CA SER A 21 28.46 -0.71 9.82
C SER A 21 27.12 -1.38 9.44
N LYS A 22 26.09 -0.59 9.13
CA LYS A 22 24.76 -1.05 8.68
C LYS A 22 24.59 -0.87 7.17
N SER A 23 23.53 -1.48 6.63
CA SER A 23 23.18 -1.30 5.22
C SER A 23 22.63 0.10 4.93
N GLU A 24 22.60 0.49 3.66
CA GLU A 24 21.96 1.73 3.22
C GLU A 24 20.48 1.79 3.66
N TYR A 25 19.78 0.64 3.58
CA TYR A 25 18.37 0.54 3.96
C TYR A 25 18.15 0.78 5.46
N ASP A 26 19.03 0.24 6.32
CA ASP A 26 18.92 0.45 7.76
C ASP A 26 19.16 1.92 8.14
N ASN A 27 20.09 2.58 7.45
CA ASN A 27 20.35 3.99 7.64
C ASN A 27 19.21 4.87 7.10
N TRP A 28 18.59 4.47 5.99
CA TRP A 28 17.40 5.12 5.46
C TRP A 28 16.23 5.05 6.44
N LEU A 29 16.00 3.89 7.07
CA LEU A 29 14.97 3.74 8.11
C LEU A 29 15.26 4.60 9.34
N ASP A 30 16.51 4.61 9.83
CA ASP A 30 16.92 5.46 10.95
C ASP A 30 16.76 6.97 10.60
N TYR A 31 16.85 7.33 9.32
CA TYR A 31 16.64 8.69 8.83
C TYR A 31 15.15 9.07 8.77
N LEU A 32 14.30 8.16 8.28
CA LEU A 32 12.85 8.35 8.27
C LEU A 32 12.26 8.45 9.68
N ASP A 33 12.73 7.62 10.61
CA ASP A 33 12.30 7.64 12.03
C ASP A 33 12.60 8.99 12.70
N LYS A 34 13.68 9.66 12.28
CA LYS A 34 14.05 11.01 12.72
C LYS A 34 13.29 12.13 11.98
N GLY A 35 12.25 11.78 11.22
CA GLY A 35 11.39 12.71 10.50
C GLY A 35 11.92 13.15 9.13
N GLY A 36 12.91 12.45 8.58
CA GLY A 36 13.36 12.63 7.19
C GLY A 36 12.38 12.04 6.18
N THR A 37 12.57 12.37 4.91
CA THR A 37 11.79 11.79 3.79
C THR A 37 12.69 11.07 2.79
N SER A 38 12.13 10.16 1.99
CA SER A 38 12.89 9.41 0.98
C SER A 38 13.54 10.32 -0.06
N ASP A 39 12.83 11.37 -0.51
CA ASP A 39 13.36 12.33 -1.48
C ASP A 39 14.55 13.13 -0.91
N GLU A 40 14.54 13.41 0.40
CA GLU A 40 15.66 14.06 1.08
C GLU A 40 16.84 13.09 1.28
N TRP A 41 16.55 11.82 1.54
CA TRP A 41 17.56 10.77 1.66
C TRP A 41 18.34 10.54 0.36
N GLU A 42 17.65 10.45 -0.78
CA GLU A 42 18.31 10.28 -2.09
C GLU A 42 19.23 11.46 -2.43
N LYS A 43 18.79 12.68 -2.13
CA LYS A 43 19.62 13.89 -2.27
C LYS A 43 20.82 13.86 -1.35
N LEU A 44 20.66 13.37 -0.12
CA LEU A 44 21.74 13.25 0.87
C LEU A 44 22.80 12.21 0.44
N ILE A 45 22.39 11.03 -0.02
CA ILE A 45 23.33 10.00 -0.50
C ILE A 45 24.15 10.54 -1.68
N LYS A 46 23.46 11.14 -2.66
CA LYS A 46 24.12 11.65 -3.87
C LYS A 46 25.07 12.81 -3.59
N ALA A 47 24.71 13.69 -2.65
CA ALA A 47 25.53 14.84 -2.29
C ALA A 47 26.79 14.46 -1.49
N ASN A 48 26.74 13.38 -0.70
CA ASN A 48 27.83 12.99 0.18
C ASN A 48 28.65 11.78 -0.33
N ASP A 49 28.29 11.21 -1.48
CA ASP A 49 28.90 10.00 -2.06
C ASP A 49 29.07 8.86 -1.04
N TRP A 50 28.06 8.67 -0.18
CA TRP A 50 28.10 7.67 0.88
C TRP A 50 28.09 6.25 0.30
N LYS A 51 29.09 5.46 0.69
CA LYS A 51 29.21 4.05 0.31
C LYS A 51 28.98 3.17 1.51
N PHE A 52 27.82 2.53 1.52
CA PHE A 52 27.45 1.57 2.56
C PHE A 52 28.03 0.19 2.24
N GLN A 53 28.12 -0.66 3.25
CA GLN A 53 28.53 -2.05 3.03
C GLN A 53 27.55 -2.73 2.07
N THR A 54 27.98 -2.94 0.83
CA THR A 54 27.37 -3.93 -0.07
C THR A 54 27.81 -5.30 0.46
N GLY A 55 26.94 -5.94 1.24
CA GLY A 55 27.28 -7.12 2.03
C GLY A 55 28.13 -8.14 1.27
N ARG A 56 29.30 -8.48 1.84
CA ARG A 56 30.12 -9.62 1.41
C ARG A 56 29.25 -10.88 1.37
N ASN A 57 29.23 -11.53 0.21
CA ASN A 57 28.65 -12.85 -0.08
C ASN A 57 27.15 -13.01 0.23
N ARG A 58 26.30 -12.52 -0.68
CA ARG A 58 24.90 -12.94 -0.84
C ARG A 58 24.66 -13.72 -2.15
N GLU A 59 25.66 -14.44 -2.64
CA GLU A 59 25.42 -15.56 -3.55
C GLU A 59 25.14 -16.79 -2.67
N GLY A 60 23.87 -17.20 -2.59
CA GLY A 60 23.51 -18.51 -2.03
C GLY A 60 22.72 -18.56 -0.72
N ASN A 61 22.17 -17.45 -0.19
CA ASN A 61 21.17 -17.55 0.89
C ASN A 61 20.16 -16.39 0.90
N THR A 62 19.19 -16.45 -0.02
CA THR A 62 17.91 -15.70 -0.01
C THR A 62 16.87 -16.35 0.91
N LYS A 63 17.30 -16.95 2.03
CA LYS A 63 16.43 -17.25 3.16
C LYS A 63 17.11 -16.69 4.40
N GLY A 64 16.44 -15.76 5.07
CA GLY A 64 16.91 -15.23 6.33
C GLY A 64 17.16 -16.38 7.29
N LYS A 65 18.43 -16.69 7.56
CA LYS A 65 18.79 -17.39 8.79
C LYS A 65 18.13 -16.58 9.90
N TRP A 66 17.15 -17.16 10.60
CA TRP A 66 16.30 -16.60 11.67
C TRP A 66 14.93 -16.01 11.32
N ASN A 67 14.47 -15.95 10.07
CA ASN A 67 13.09 -15.59 9.75
C ASN A 67 12.40 -16.72 9.00
N ASP A 68 11.74 -17.60 9.75
CA ASP A 68 10.97 -18.74 9.18
C ASP A 68 9.63 -18.29 8.56
N SER A 69 9.26 -17.01 8.71
CA SER A 69 7.97 -16.47 8.27
C SER A 69 8.04 -14.99 7.87
N ALA A 70 7.14 -14.57 6.97
CA ALA A 70 6.97 -13.16 6.62
C ALA A 70 6.72 -12.28 7.85
N TRP A 71 6.01 -12.79 8.87
CA TRP A 71 5.68 -12.07 10.11
C TRP A 71 6.88 -11.69 10.98
N SER A 72 8.01 -12.35 10.77
CA SER A 72 9.27 -12.01 11.43
C SER A 72 10.07 -10.97 10.64
N ASP A 73 9.69 -10.68 9.38
CA ASP A 73 10.29 -9.61 8.57
C ASP A 73 9.88 -8.25 9.12
N ARG A 74 10.87 -7.40 9.44
CA ARG A 74 10.62 -6.05 9.96
C ARG A 74 9.83 -5.18 8.98
N ARG A 75 9.99 -5.41 7.67
CA ARG A 75 9.23 -4.72 6.61
C ARG A 75 7.77 -5.13 6.64
N HIS A 76 7.51 -6.43 6.74
CA HIS A 76 6.16 -6.99 6.84
C HIS A 76 5.47 -6.40 8.07
N LYS A 77 6.11 -6.48 9.25
CA LYS A 77 5.55 -5.94 10.50
C LYS A 77 5.13 -4.47 10.38
N ALA A 78 6.00 -3.62 9.85
CA ALA A 78 5.72 -2.20 9.69
C ALA A 78 4.51 -1.93 8.77
N ILE A 79 4.40 -2.70 7.69
CA ILE A 79 3.27 -2.60 6.75
C ILE A 79 1.99 -3.14 7.40
N THR A 80 2.05 -4.30 8.06
CA THR A 80 0.87 -4.93 8.66
C THR A 80 0.28 -4.13 9.80
N ASP A 81 1.10 -3.51 10.65
CA ASP A 81 0.61 -2.65 11.74
C ASP A 81 -0.28 -1.52 11.18
N LYS A 82 0.14 -0.92 10.06
CA LYS A 82 -0.63 0.13 9.38
C LYS A 82 -1.82 -0.43 8.61
N TYR A 83 -1.65 -1.54 7.90
CA TYR A 83 -2.71 -2.18 7.12
C TYR A 83 -3.89 -2.60 8.01
N PHE A 84 -3.63 -3.33 9.10
CA PHE A 84 -4.68 -3.86 9.97
C PHE A 84 -5.38 -2.76 10.79
N SER A 85 -4.65 -1.71 11.20
CA SER A 85 -5.27 -0.58 11.90
C SER A 85 -6.23 0.22 11.02
N GLN A 86 -5.95 0.33 9.71
CA GLN A 86 -6.84 1.01 8.76
C GLN A 86 -8.12 0.24 8.41
N MET A 87 -8.12 -1.10 8.56
CA MET A 87 -9.31 -1.91 8.20
C MET A 87 -10.56 -1.53 9.01
N HIS A 88 -10.40 -1.22 10.30
CA HIS A 88 -11.51 -0.80 11.15
C HIS A 88 -12.10 0.55 10.69
N SER A 89 -11.24 1.54 10.44
CA SER A 89 -11.64 2.87 9.95
C SER A 89 -12.43 2.77 8.65
N ILE A 90 -11.99 1.93 7.71
CA ILE A 90 -12.66 1.74 6.41
C ILE A 90 -14.08 1.18 6.58
N GLU A 91 -14.29 0.25 7.50
CA GLU A 91 -15.61 -0.32 7.77
C GLU A 91 -16.54 0.70 8.46
N GLU A 92 -16.01 1.52 9.36
CA GLU A 92 -16.74 2.64 9.99
C GLU A 92 -17.12 3.72 8.96
N GLU A 93 -16.17 4.16 8.14
CA GLU A 93 -16.40 5.15 7.08
C GLU A 93 -17.38 4.64 6.02
N TRP A 94 -17.34 3.34 5.70
CA TRP A 94 -18.36 2.73 4.85
C TRP A 94 -19.75 2.83 5.49
N SER A 95 -19.88 2.49 6.78
CA SER A 95 -21.15 2.56 7.50
C SER A 95 -21.71 3.99 7.49
N ILE A 96 -20.87 4.99 7.79
CA ILE A 96 -21.24 6.42 7.75
C ILE A 96 -21.70 6.82 6.35
N THR A 97 -20.87 6.55 5.33
CA THR A 97 -21.15 6.88 3.93
C THR A 97 -22.48 6.28 3.48
N TYR A 98 -22.71 5.01 3.81
CA TYR A 98 -23.91 4.28 3.43
C TYR A 98 -25.17 4.84 4.11
N ASN A 99 -25.11 5.08 5.43
CA ASN A 99 -26.26 5.56 6.20
C ASN A 99 -26.65 6.99 5.81
N LEU A 100 -25.67 7.83 5.44
CA LEU A 100 -25.90 9.18 4.95
C LEU A 100 -26.28 9.25 3.46
N ASN A 101 -26.18 8.13 2.73
CA ASN A 101 -26.27 8.06 1.27
C ASN A 101 -25.30 9.04 0.56
N ASP A 102 -24.17 9.36 1.19
CA ASP A 102 -23.19 10.34 0.67
C ASP A 102 -22.16 9.69 -0.25
N PHE A 103 -22.62 9.07 -1.35
CA PHE A 103 -21.76 8.30 -2.25
C PHE A 103 -20.88 9.15 -3.18
N SER A 104 -21.08 10.46 -3.23
CA SER A 104 -20.31 11.38 -4.09
C SER A 104 -19.77 12.61 -3.37
N GLY A 105 -20.09 12.80 -2.09
CA GLY A 105 -19.61 13.93 -1.29
C GLY A 105 -18.40 13.58 -0.43
N LYS A 106 -18.31 14.20 0.74
CA LYS A 106 -17.10 14.21 1.56
C LYS A 106 -16.81 12.86 2.20
N CYS A 107 -17.86 12.13 2.61
CA CYS A 107 -17.70 10.80 3.20
C CYS A 107 -17.16 9.82 2.14
N ALA A 108 -17.73 9.81 0.94
CA ALA A 108 -17.22 9.02 -0.18
C ALA A 108 -15.76 9.32 -0.53
N GLN A 109 -15.37 10.60 -0.64
CA GLN A 109 -13.99 10.98 -0.96
C GLN A 109 -13.01 10.53 0.12
N LYS A 110 -13.40 10.62 1.40
CA LYS A 110 -12.58 10.14 2.52
C LYS A 110 -12.41 8.63 2.45
N LEU A 111 -13.52 7.90 2.32
CA LEU A 111 -13.53 6.44 2.20
C LEU A 111 -12.69 5.97 1.01
N GLU A 112 -12.84 6.58 -0.15
CA GLU A 112 -12.07 6.25 -1.36
C GLU A 112 -10.56 6.35 -1.11
N ARG A 113 -10.10 7.47 -0.54
CA ARG A 113 -8.69 7.69 -0.22
C ARG A 113 -8.15 6.64 0.76
N GLU A 114 -8.90 6.33 1.82
CA GLU A 114 -8.51 5.32 2.81
C GLU A 114 -8.44 3.92 2.19
N CYS A 115 -9.41 3.56 1.33
CA CYS A 115 -9.37 2.29 0.62
C CYS A 115 -8.16 2.20 -0.31
N ILE A 116 -7.86 3.25 -1.09
CA ILE A 116 -6.72 3.28 -2.00
C ILE A 116 -5.40 3.13 -1.23
N GLU A 117 -5.25 3.81 -0.09
CA GLU A 117 -4.06 3.68 0.75
C GLU A 117 -3.92 2.27 1.33
N ASN A 118 -5.00 1.70 1.86
CA ASN A 118 -4.99 0.36 2.43
C ASN A 118 -4.71 -0.73 1.38
N ILE A 119 -5.23 -0.57 0.16
CA ILE A 119 -4.93 -1.45 -0.98
C ILE A 119 -3.44 -1.42 -1.35
N LYS A 120 -2.78 -0.25 -1.30
CA LYS A 120 -1.33 -0.16 -1.53
C LYS A 120 -0.56 -0.97 -0.50
N LEU A 121 -0.91 -0.81 0.78
CA LEU A 121 -0.29 -1.58 1.87
C LEU A 121 -0.52 -3.09 1.71
N TYR A 122 -1.73 -3.50 1.35
CA TYR A 122 -2.04 -4.91 1.07
C TYR A 122 -1.13 -5.50 -0.01
N LYS A 123 -0.93 -4.78 -1.12
CA LYS A 123 -0.07 -5.26 -2.21
C LYS A 123 1.40 -5.35 -1.81
N GLU A 124 1.88 -4.43 -0.97
CA GLU A 124 3.25 -4.49 -0.45
C GLU A 124 3.44 -5.66 0.51
N MET A 125 2.49 -5.87 1.43
CA MET A 125 2.45 -7.02 2.33
C MET A 125 2.43 -8.34 1.54
N ALA A 126 1.53 -8.47 0.56
CA ALA A 126 1.38 -9.67 -0.26
C ALA A 126 2.66 -10.02 -1.03
N LYS A 127 3.39 -9.01 -1.55
CA LYS A 127 4.69 -9.23 -2.19
C LYS A 127 5.71 -9.81 -1.20
N ILE A 128 5.71 -9.34 0.05
CA ILE A 128 6.63 -9.87 1.06
C ILE A 128 6.25 -11.30 1.41
N GLU A 129 4.98 -11.58 1.69
CA GLU A 129 4.49 -12.94 2.00
C GLU A 129 4.85 -13.93 0.90
N GLN A 130 4.71 -13.54 -0.37
CA GLN A 130 5.14 -14.36 -1.51
C GLN A 130 6.64 -14.68 -1.51
N LEU A 131 7.52 -13.78 -1.07
CA LEU A 131 8.97 -14.06 -0.95
C LEU A 131 9.24 -15.16 0.08
N TYR A 132 8.36 -15.33 1.06
CA TYR A 132 8.41 -16.38 2.06
C TYR A 132 7.63 -17.64 1.66
N ASN A 133 7.02 -17.67 0.46
CA ASN A 133 6.06 -18.69 0.02
C ASN A 133 4.82 -18.80 0.92
N GLU A 134 4.44 -17.68 1.55
CA GLU A 134 3.20 -17.54 2.30
C GLU A 134 2.11 -16.92 1.40
N THR A 135 0.86 -17.21 1.75
CA THR A 135 -0.30 -16.69 1.02
C THR A 135 -0.85 -15.47 1.75
N PRO A 136 -1.08 -14.34 1.05
CA PRO A 136 -1.69 -13.18 1.67
C PRO A 136 -3.11 -13.45 2.15
N PRO A 137 -3.62 -12.65 3.12
CA PRO A 137 -4.99 -12.75 3.59
C PRO A 137 -5.97 -12.67 2.42
N PRO A 138 -6.89 -13.64 2.26
CA PRO A 138 -7.83 -13.63 1.14
C PRO A 138 -8.88 -12.53 1.29
N ASN A 139 -9.18 -12.12 2.53
CA ASN A 139 -10.11 -11.04 2.82
C ASN A 139 -9.35 -9.71 2.95
N ALA A 140 -9.71 -8.75 2.10
CA ALA A 140 -9.17 -7.40 2.11
C ALA A 140 -10.32 -6.39 1.92
N PRO A 141 -10.95 -5.92 3.02
CA PRO A 141 -12.18 -5.12 2.99
C PRO A 141 -12.11 -3.87 2.11
N ALA A 142 -10.93 -3.24 2.01
CA ALA A 142 -10.72 -2.05 1.18
C ALA A 142 -11.11 -2.27 -0.29
N PHE A 143 -10.76 -3.41 -0.90
CA PHE A 143 -11.15 -3.72 -2.27
C PHE A 143 -12.67 -3.83 -2.41
N LYS A 144 -13.32 -4.52 -1.47
CA LYS A 144 -14.78 -4.67 -1.44
C LYS A 144 -15.47 -3.32 -1.31
N ARG A 145 -15.04 -2.48 -0.35
CA ARG A 145 -15.66 -1.17 -0.08
C ARG A 145 -15.45 -0.20 -1.23
N LEU A 146 -14.26 -0.17 -1.83
CA LEU A 146 -13.99 0.66 -2.99
C LEU A 146 -14.84 0.25 -4.21
N ALA A 147 -14.92 -1.05 -4.50
CA ALA A 147 -15.78 -1.53 -5.59
C ALA A 147 -17.27 -1.25 -5.33
N MET A 148 -17.73 -1.34 -4.07
CA MET A 148 -19.10 -0.96 -3.70
C MET A 148 -19.36 0.54 -3.84
N LEU A 149 -18.37 1.38 -3.49
CA LEU A 149 -18.49 2.83 -3.66
C LEU A 149 -18.64 3.20 -5.13
N TYR A 150 -17.76 2.68 -5.99
CA TYR A 150 -17.85 2.87 -7.45
C TYR A 150 -19.17 2.31 -8.02
N GLU A 151 -19.64 1.16 -7.53
CA GLU A 151 -20.97 0.63 -7.89
C GLU A 151 -22.10 1.62 -7.54
N LYS A 152 -22.05 2.28 -6.37
CA LYS A 152 -23.04 3.27 -5.94
C LYS A 152 -22.94 4.60 -6.71
N GLN A 153 -21.76 4.93 -7.22
CA GLN A 153 -21.53 6.09 -8.08
C GLN A 153 -21.92 5.83 -9.54
N ASN A 154 -22.30 4.59 -9.91
CA ASN A 154 -22.50 4.12 -11.29
C ASN A 154 -21.20 4.09 -12.13
N ASN A 155 -20.04 4.11 -11.49
CA ASN A 155 -18.72 3.98 -12.09
C ASN A 155 -18.35 2.50 -12.23
N PHE A 156 -19.06 1.80 -13.12
CA PHE A 156 -19.00 0.33 -13.17
C PHE A 156 -17.65 -0.19 -13.69
N GLU A 157 -16.98 0.50 -14.61
CA GLU A 157 -15.66 0.08 -15.12
C GLU A 157 -14.57 0.22 -14.04
N GLU A 158 -14.64 1.27 -13.22
CA GLU A 158 -13.77 1.45 -12.06
C GLU A 158 -14.01 0.34 -11.03
N ALA A 159 -15.28 -0.02 -10.79
CA ALA A 159 -15.63 -1.15 -9.92
C ALA A 159 -15.09 -2.49 -10.49
N VAL A 160 -15.15 -2.70 -11.80
CA VAL A 160 -14.51 -3.86 -12.47
C VAL A 160 -13.01 -3.85 -12.24
N SER A 161 -12.34 -2.73 -12.47
CA SER A 161 -10.89 -2.56 -12.30
C SER A 161 -10.45 -2.96 -10.89
N VAL A 162 -11.15 -2.47 -9.86
CA VAL A 162 -10.87 -2.81 -8.46
C VAL A 162 -11.05 -4.31 -8.19
N CYS A 163 -12.08 -4.94 -8.77
CA CYS A 163 -12.29 -6.37 -8.58
C CYS A 163 -11.20 -7.21 -9.26
N CYS A 164 -10.80 -6.85 -10.48
CA CYS A 164 -9.69 -7.51 -11.17
C CYS A 164 -8.38 -7.35 -10.40
N ASP A 165 -8.13 -6.15 -9.87
CA ASP A 165 -6.95 -5.85 -9.08
C ASP A 165 -6.89 -6.67 -7.77
N ALA A 166 -8.02 -6.81 -7.07
CA ALA A 166 -8.14 -7.68 -5.90
C ALA A 166 -7.76 -9.14 -6.22
N LEU A 167 -8.35 -9.69 -7.28
CA LEU A 167 -8.12 -11.08 -7.69
C LEU A 167 -6.67 -11.33 -8.12
N ARG A 168 -6.06 -10.37 -8.84
CA ARG A 168 -4.63 -10.44 -9.22
C ARG A 168 -3.71 -10.34 -8.01
N ALA A 169 -4.11 -9.59 -6.98
CA ALA A 169 -3.34 -9.43 -5.75
C ALA A 169 -3.52 -10.61 -4.76
N GLY A 170 -4.42 -11.57 -5.04
CA GLY A 170 -4.71 -12.70 -4.15
C GLY A 170 -5.84 -12.45 -3.14
N ALA A 171 -6.51 -11.30 -3.21
CA ALA A 171 -7.67 -10.97 -2.37
C ALA A 171 -8.98 -11.52 -2.99
N TRP A 172 -9.10 -12.85 -3.02
CA TRP A 172 -10.26 -13.54 -3.60
C TRP A 172 -11.46 -13.71 -2.65
N GLY A 173 -11.29 -13.36 -1.37
CA GLY A 173 -12.34 -13.40 -0.35
C GLY A 173 -13.51 -12.44 -0.64
N ASP A 174 -14.47 -12.35 0.29
CA ASP A 174 -15.59 -11.41 0.19
C ASP A 174 -16.43 -11.47 -1.11
N ASN A 175 -16.42 -12.61 -1.81
CA ASN A 175 -17.09 -12.85 -3.08
C ASN A 175 -16.63 -11.91 -4.22
N MET A 176 -15.33 -11.58 -4.29
CA MET A 176 -14.80 -10.68 -5.33
C MET A 176 -15.04 -11.19 -6.77
N ARG A 177 -14.99 -12.50 -7.02
CA ARG A 177 -15.31 -13.09 -8.34
C ARG A 177 -16.76 -12.82 -8.76
N SER A 178 -17.71 -13.08 -7.85
CA SER A 178 -19.14 -12.80 -8.10
C SER A 178 -19.42 -11.31 -8.26
N ARG A 179 -18.67 -10.44 -7.55
CA ARG A 179 -18.76 -8.99 -7.72
C ARG A 179 -18.24 -8.56 -9.09
N LEU A 180 -17.10 -9.08 -9.53
CA LEU A 180 -16.57 -8.83 -10.87
C LEU A 180 -17.61 -9.16 -11.95
N ALA A 181 -18.17 -10.36 -11.91
CA ALA A 181 -19.22 -10.78 -12.84
C ALA A 181 -20.43 -9.82 -12.83
N ARG A 182 -20.86 -9.40 -11.64
CA ARG A 182 -21.96 -8.44 -11.49
C ARG A 182 -21.60 -7.07 -12.08
N MET A 183 -20.38 -6.58 -11.88
CA MET A 183 -19.97 -5.25 -12.36
C MET A 183 -19.84 -5.23 -13.88
N ILE A 184 -19.26 -6.26 -14.49
CA ILE A 184 -19.21 -6.41 -15.96
C ILE A 184 -20.62 -6.45 -16.55
N LYS A 185 -21.57 -7.15 -15.90
CA LYS A 185 -22.96 -7.13 -16.37
C LYS A 185 -23.55 -5.72 -16.34
N LYS A 186 -23.20 -4.89 -15.36
CA LYS A 186 -23.69 -3.51 -15.22
C LYS A 186 -23.05 -2.53 -16.21
N THR A 187 -21.84 -2.79 -16.69
CA THR A 187 -21.23 -1.98 -17.77
C THR A 187 -21.92 -2.21 -19.12
N GLY A 188 -22.62 -3.33 -19.29
CA GLY A 188 -23.34 -3.65 -20.53
C GLY A 188 -22.47 -4.20 -21.65
N ARG A 189 -21.19 -4.48 -21.38
CA ARG A 189 -20.27 -5.13 -22.32
C ARG A 189 -20.06 -6.61 -22.00
N ALA A 190 -19.45 -7.32 -22.94
CA ALA A 190 -18.91 -8.65 -22.69
C ALA A 190 -17.64 -8.58 -21.81
N PRO A 191 -17.39 -9.62 -20.99
CA PRO A 191 -16.11 -9.77 -20.30
C PRO A 191 -14.97 -10.01 -21.29
N THR A 192 -13.78 -9.52 -20.97
CA THR A 192 -12.54 -9.87 -21.68
C THR A 192 -12.08 -11.28 -21.31
N ASP A 193 -11.20 -11.87 -22.12
CA ASP A 193 -10.62 -13.18 -21.82
C ASP A 193 -9.91 -13.23 -20.47
N GLU A 194 -9.25 -12.14 -20.07
CA GLU A 194 -8.62 -12.03 -18.75
C GLU A 194 -9.65 -12.03 -17.62
N GLU A 195 -10.72 -11.23 -17.76
CA GLU A 195 -11.80 -11.18 -16.77
C GLU A 195 -12.50 -12.53 -16.64
N MET A 196 -12.73 -13.22 -17.78
CA MET A 196 -13.26 -14.59 -17.78
C MET A 196 -12.38 -15.56 -17.00
N LYS A 197 -11.07 -15.49 -17.18
CA LYS A 197 -10.11 -16.31 -16.40
C LYS A 197 -10.18 -15.97 -14.91
N LEU A 198 -10.23 -14.68 -14.55
CA LEU A 198 -10.31 -14.25 -13.16
C LEU A 198 -11.60 -14.70 -12.46
N MET A 199 -12.73 -14.72 -13.19
CA MET A 199 -14.02 -15.20 -12.67
C MET A 199 -14.07 -16.73 -12.49
N ASN A 200 -13.37 -17.49 -13.33
CA ASN A 200 -13.47 -18.95 -13.40
C ASN A 200 -12.33 -19.71 -12.69
N ASN A 201 -11.23 -19.05 -12.32
CA ASN A 201 -10.17 -19.70 -11.55
C ASN A 201 -10.73 -20.06 -10.17
N GLU A 202 -10.66 -21.33 -9.75
CA GLU A 202 -10.99 -21.75 -8.38
C GLU A 202 -9.79 -21.60 -7.46
#